data_AF-A0A2A4W6P3-F1
#
_entry.id   AF-A0A2A4W6P3-F1
#
_cell.length_a   1.000
_cell.length_b   1.000
_cell.length_c   1.000
_cell.angle_alpha   90.00
_cell.angle_beta   90.00
_cell.angle_gamma   90.00
#
_symmetry.space_group_name_H-M   'P 1'
#
loop_
_entity.id
_entity.type
_entity.pdbx_description
1 polymer ?
#
loop_
_entity_poly.entity_id
_entity_poly.type
_entity_poly.pdbx_seq_one_letter_code
_entity_poly.pdbx_strand_id
1 'polypeptide(L)'
;MNITESKYKSIVAQGWTMMFFVFLAMFVTDLTKSAITTDFSKWSTDPGLGGLSILIVIMGVYTFMPMLIQSYSGRWFRWLVVGVTVFFTLFFMAHQATHLLAGDKPFGIMHLLDIAHHILGVWVVVSASLWAKEGVQEKTKNFDERLSD
;
A
#
# COMPACT_ATOMS: atom_id res chain seq x y z
N MET A 1 0.08 4.37 -26.07
CA MET A 1 0.09 4.57 -24.60
C MET A 1 1.00 5.75 -24.31
N ASN A 2 0.53 6.73 -23.54
CA ASN A 2 1.34 7.90 -23.18
C ASN A 2 2.55 7.43 -22.35
N ILE A 3 3.78 7.83 -22.72
CA ILE A 3 5.02 7.39 -22.06
C ILE A 3 4.99 7.76 -20.56
N THR A 4 4.40 8.90 -20.23
CA THR A 4 4.29 9.37 -18.85
C THR A 4 3.30 8.53 -18.05
N GLU A 5 2.16 8.17 -18.65
CA GLU A 5 1.17 7.28 -18.04
C GLU A 5 1.77 5.89 -17.75
N SER A 6 2.49 5.32 -18.73
CA SER A 6 3.18 4.04 -18.59
C SER A 6 4.19 4.04 -17.44
N LYS A 7 4.90 5.16 -17.27
CA LYS A 7 5.88 5.35 -16.21
C LYS A 7 5.20 5.38 -14.85
N TYR A 8 4.14 6.17 -14.69
CA TYR A 8 3.42 6.26 -13.42
C TYR A 8 2.77 4.94 -13.02
N LYS A 9 2.13 4.23 -13.95
CA LYS A 9 1.56 2.89 -13.68
C LYS A 9 2.61 1.94 -13.13
N SER A 10 3.78 1.89 -13.77
CA SER A 10 4.88 1.03 -13.34
C SER A 10 5.40 1.40 -11.94
N ILE A 11 5.57 2.69 -11.66
CA ILE A 11 6.01 3.18 -10.35
C ILE A 11 5.00 2.81 -9.25
N VAL A 12 3.71 3.06 -9.49
CA VAL A 12 2.66 2.77 -8.50
C VAL A 12 2.53 1.26 -8.27
N ALA A 13 2.53 0.45 -9.34
CA ALA A 13 2.50 -1.00 -9.24
C ALA A 13 3.72 -1.55 -8.48
N GLN A 14 4.93 -1.05 -8.80
CA GLN A 14 6.15 -1.42 -8.10
C GLN A 14 6.10 -1.05 -6.61
N GLY A 15 5.57 0.12 -6.27
CA GLY A 15 5.41 0.53 -4.88
C GLY A 15 4.45 -0.36 -4.10
N TRP A 16 3.32 -0.76 -4.70
CA TRP A 16 2.41 -1.77 -4.12
C TRP A 16 3.12 -3.12 -3.89
N THR A 17 3.91 -3.58 -4.87
CA THR A 17 4.71 -4.80 -4.72
C THR A 17 5.76 -4.70 -3.61
N MET A 18 6.45 -3.55 -3.49
CA MET A 18 7.45 -3.36 -2.44
C MET A 18 6.82 -3.29 -1.05
N MET A 19 5.69 -2.59 -0.90
CA MET A 19 4.92 -2.60 0.35
C MET A 19 4.50 -4.03 0.72
N PHE A 20 4.06 -4.83 -0.26
CA PHE A 20 3.72 -6.24 -0.02
C PHE A 20 4.91 -7.05 0.47
N PHE A 21 6.09 -6.91 -0.14
CA PHE A 21 7.27 -7.64 0.30
C PHE A 21 7.75 -7.24 1.70
N VAL A 22 7.69 -5.95 2.05
CA VAL A 22 7.99 -5.50 3.42
C VAL A 22 6.97 -6.10 4.39
N PHE A 23 5.69 -6.05 4.05
CA PHE A 23 4.63 -6.63 4.87
C PHE A 23 4.80 -8.14 5.07
N LEU A 24 5.11 -8.87 4.00
CA LEU A 24 5.38 -10.30 4.04
C LEU A 24 6.62 -10.61 4.88
N ALA A 25 7.68 -9.80 4.75
CA ALA A 25 8.89 -9.96 5.56
C ALA A 25 8.60 -9.78 7.05
N MET A 26 7.77 -8.81 7.43
CA MET A 26 7.32 -8.62 8.82
C MET A 26 6.55 -9.85 9.31
N PHE A 27 5.54 -10.28 8.56
CA PHE A 27 4.73 -11.45 8.90
C PHE A 27 5.57 -12.72 9.09
N VAL A 28 6.44 -13.03 8.13
CA VAL A 28 7.31 -14.22 8.18
C VAL A 28 8.32 -14.13 9.33
N THR A 29 8.86 -12.94 9.59
CA THR A 29 9.82 -12.74 10.68
C THR A 29 9.17 -13.02 12.03
N ASP A 30 7.97 -12.51 12.29
CA ASP A 30 7.30 -12.74 13.57
C ASP A 30 6.81 -14.19 13.71
N LEU A 31 6.36 -14.81 12.61
CA LEU A 31 6.03 -16.23 12.60
C LEU A 31 7.26 -17.09 12.93
N THR A 32 8.41 -16.76 12.34
CA THR A 32 9.68 -17.44 12.58
C THR A 32 10.15 -17.28 14.02
N LYS A 33 10.04 -16.06 14.60
CA LYS A 33 10.35 -15.84 16.02
C LYS A 33 9.50 -16.71 16.92
N SER A 34 8.17 -16.71 16.71
CA SER A 34 7.25 -17.55 17.49
C SER A 34 7.58 -19.04 17.37
N ALA A 35 7.95 -19.51 16.18
CA ALA A 35 8.36 -20.88 15.96
C ALA A 35 9.66 -21.23 16.71
N ILE A 36 10.68 -20.35 16.66
CA ILE A 36 11.96 -20.53 17.36
C ILE A 36 11.75 -20.54 18.89
N THR A 37 10.91 -19.65 19.41
CA THR A 37 10.64 -19.57 20.85
C THR A 37 9.58 -20.56 21.33
N THR A 38 8.97 -21.34 20.42
CA THR A 38 7.83 -22.23 20.69
C THR A 38 6.64 -21.51 21.38
N ASP A 39 6.51 -20.20 21.15
CA ASP A 39 5.50 -19.36 21.78
C ASP A 39 4.66 -18.65 20.71
N PHE A 40 3.43 -19.14 20.55
CA PHE A 40 2.42 -18.58 19.64
C PHE A 40 1.33 -17.82 20.39
N SER A 41 1.46 -17.58 21.69
CA SER A 41 0.42 -16.92 22.52
C SER A 41 0.03 -15.56 21.95
N LYS A 42 0.99 -14.80 21.41
CA LYS A 42 0.77 -13.50 20.77
C LYS A 42 -0.23 -13.53 19.62
N TRP A 43 -0.25 -14.62 18.85
CA TRP A 43 -1.14 -14.79 17.68
C TRP A 43 -2.61 -14.90 18.05
N SER A 44 -2.92 -15.24 19.30
CA SER A 44 -4.30 -15.30 19.80
C SER A 44 -4.94 -13.93 19.97
N THR A 45 -4.14 -12.90 20.22
CA THR A 45 -4.56 -11.51 20.42
C THR A 45 -4.22 -10.63 19.22
N ASP A 46 -3.05 -10.81 18.61
CA ASP A 46 -2.61 -10.10 17.42
C ASP A 46 -1.97 -11.08 16.41
N PRO A 47 -2.66 -11.42 15.31
CA PRO A 47 -3.88 -10.77 14.81
C PRO A 47 -5.19 -11.33 15.42
N GLY A 48 -5.16 -12.45 16.13
CA GLY A 48 -6.38 -13.19 16.52
C GLY A 48 -7.17 -13.70 15.29
N LEU A 49 -8.31 -14.37 15.51
CA LEU A 49 -9.10 -14.94 14.39
C LEU A 49 -9.70 -13.86 13.47
N GLY A 50 -10.17 -12.76 14.06
CA GLY A 50 -10.72 -11.62 13.33
C GLY A 50 -9.66 -10.91 12.50
N GLY A 51 -8.52 -10.57 13.11
CA GLY A 51 -7.41 -9.94 12.40
C GLY A 51 -6.80 -10.87 11.35
N LEU A 52 -6.77 -12.19 11.57
CA LEU A 52 -6.30 -13.15 10.57
C LEU A 52 -7.19 -13.13 9.32
N SER A 53 -8.51 -13.01 9.49
CA SER A 53 -9.45 -12.87 8.38
C SER A 53 -9.21 -11.57 7.60
N ILE A 54 -8.97 -10.46 8.31
CA ILE A 54 -8.60 -9.16 7.71
C ILE A 54 -7.26 -9.27 6.98
N LEU A 55 -6.29 -9.97 7.56
CA LEU A 55 -4.97 -10.19 6.99
C LEU A 55 -5.06 -10.90 5.63
N ILE A 56 -5.90 -11.94 5.51
CA ILE A 56 -6.14 -12.63 4.23
C ILE A 56 -6.65 -11.65 3.17
N VAL A 57 -7.59 -10.78 3.53
CA VAL A 57 -8.12 -9.75 2.61
C VAL A 57 -7.02 -8.77 2.21
N ILE A 58 -6.23 -8.28 3.17
CA ILE A 58 -5.09 -7.38 2.93
C ILE A 58 -4.07 -8.02 1.98
N MET A 59 -3.70 -9.28 2.20
CA MET A 59 -2.77 -10.02 1.34
C MET A 59 -3.32 -10.17 -0.08
N GLY A 60 -4.62 -10.42 -0.21
CA GLY A 60 -5.31 -10.45 -1.50
C GLY A 60 -5.22 -9.10 -2.23
N VAL A 61 -5.51 -8.00 -1.54
CA VAL A 61 -5.40 -6.65 -2.11
C VAL A 61 -3.96 -6.38 -2.57
N TYR A 62 -2.96 -6.64 -1.73
CA TYR A 62 -1.55 -6.47 -2.09
C TYR A 62 -1.14 -7.28 -3.34
N THR A 63 -1.67 -8.49 -3.48
CA THR A 63 -1.38 -9.37 -4.62
C THR A 63 -2.01 -8.87 -5.91
N PHE A 64 -3.29 -8.48 -5.88
CA PHE A 64 -4.01 -8.13 -7.10
C PHE A 64 -3.82 -6.67 -7.53
N MET A 65 -3.53 -5.76 -6.60
CA MET A 65 -3.46 -4.32 -6.91
C MET A 65 -2.43 -3.98 -8.02
N PRO A 66 -1.20 -4.51 -8.02
CA PRO A 66 -0.25 -4.27 -9.12
C PRO A 66 -0.77 -4.73 -10.49
N MET A 67 -1.46 -5.88 -10.54
CA MET A 67 -2.06 -6.40 -11.76
C MET A 67 -3.16 -5.46 -12.25
N LEU A 68 -4.07 -5.05 -11.35
CA LEU A 68 -5.15 -4.11 -11.68
C LEU A 68 -4.60 -2.76 -12.14
N ILE A 69 -3.56 -2.24 -11.50
CA ILE A 69 -2.89 -0.99 -11.91
C ILE A 69 -2.36 -1.12 -13.33
N GLN A 70 -1.77 -2.26 -13.70
CA GLN A 70 -1.25 -2.45 -15.06
C GLN A 70 -2.36 -2.69 -16.09
N SER A 71 -3.47 -3.32 -15.72
CA SER A 71 -4.58 -3.63 -16.63
C SER A 71 -5.52 -2.45 -16.89
N TYR A 72 -5.69 -1.54 -15.93
CA TYR A 72 -6.69 -0.47 -16.01
C TYR A 72 -6.08 0.93 -15.94
N SER A 73 -6.70 1.89 -16.63
CA SER A 73 -6.27 3.29 -16.65
C SER A 73 -7.39 4.32 -16.52
N GLY A 74 -8.63 3.88 -16.27
CA GLY A 74 -9.77 4.79 -16.16
C GLY A 74 -9.59 5.83 -15.05
N ARG A 75 -10.01 7.08 -15.29
CA ARG A 75 -9.84 8.19 -14.33
C ARG A 75 -10.38 7.86 -12.94
N TRP A 76 -11.59 7.31 -12.86
CA TRP A 76 -12.18 6.91 -11.59
C TRP A 76 -11.33 5.86 -10.88
N PHE A 77 -10.82 4.86 -11.61
CA PHE A 77 -9.94 3.84 -11.06
C PHE A 77 -8.64 4.45 -10.52
N ARG A 78 -8.00 5.41 -11.22
CA ARG A 78 -6.79 6.08 -10.71
C ARG A 78 -7.02 6.75 -9.36
N TRP A 79 -8.14 7.46 -9.20
CA TRP A 79 -8.52 8.07 -7.91
C TRP A 79 -8.90 7.04 -6.85
N LEU A 80 -9.52 5.92 -7.23
CA LEU A 80 -9.74 4.80 -6.33
C LEU A 80 -8.40 4.25 -5.79
N VAL A 81 -7.38 4.09 -6.66
CA VAL A 81 -6.04 3.66 -6.23
C VAL A 81 -5.46 4.62 -5.20
N VAL A 82 -5.62 5.94 -5.39
CA VAL A 82 -5.20 6.94 -4.39
C VAL A 82 -5.93 6.70 -3.06
N GLY A 83 -7.26 6.60 -3.09
CA GLY A 83 -8.08 6.40 -1.89
C GLY A 83 -7.71 5.13 -1.13
N VAL A 84 -7.55 4.01 -1.83
CA VAL A 84 -7.13 2.73 -1.24
C VAL A 84 -5.72 2.83 -0.66
N THR A 85 -4.77 3.46 -1.37
CA THR A 85 -3.40 3.61 -0.86
C THR A 85 -3.37 4.47 0.40
N VAL A 86 -4.13 5.58 0.44
CA VAL A 86 -4.26 6.44 1.64
C VAL A 86 -4.85 5.65 2.80
N PHE A 87 -5.95 4.92 2.56
CA PHE A 87 -6.59 4.09 3.60
C PHE A 87 -5.60 3.08 4.18
N PHE A 88 -4.89 2.31 3.36
CA PHE A 88 -3.92 1.32 3.82
C PHE A 88 -2.74 1.96 4.57
N THR A 89 -2.21 3.08 4.05
CA THR A 89 -1.11 3.81 4.71
C THR A 89 -1.53 4.26 6.12
N LEU A 90 -2.70 4.88 6.25
CA LEU A 90 -3.22 5.33 7.54
C LEU A 90 -3.59 4.17 8.46
N PHE A 91 -4.18 3.10 7.93
CA PHE A 91 -4.50 1.89 8.69
C PHE A 91 -3.25 1.30 9.34
N PHE A 92 -2.16 1.13 8.59
CA PHE A 92 -0.92 0.57 9.13
C PHE A 92 -0.21 1.54 10.08
N MET A 93 -0.25 2.85 9.85
CA MET A 93 0.27 3.84 10.80
C MET A 93 -0.52 3.80 12.12
N ALA A 94 -1.84 3.71 12.05
CA ALA A 94 -2.69 3.60 13.24
C ALA A 94 -2.43 2.30 14.00
N HIS A 95 -2.28 1.17 13.28
CA HIS A 95 -1.92 -0.11 13.87
C HIS A 95 -0.55 -0.05 14.56
N GLN A 96 0.47 0.53 13.92
CA GLN A 96 1.78 0.73 14.55
C GLN A 96 1.67 1.60 15.82
N ALA A 97 0.85 2.66 15.79
CA ALA A 97 0.62 3.50 16.96
C ALA A 97 -0.02 2.71 18.11
N THR A 98 -0.91 1.74 17.84
CA THR A 98 -1.47 0.88 18.90
C THR A 98 -0.41 0.03 19.58
N HIS A 99 0.56 -0.50 18.83
CA HIS A 99 1.70 -1.26 19.38
C HIS A 99 2.61 -0.40 20.24
N LEU A 100 2.91 0.82 19.77
CA LEU A 100 3.70 1.78 20.54
C LEU A 100 3.01 2.18 21.85
N LEU A 101 1.68 2.39 21.83
CA LEU A 101 0.90 2.73 23.01
C LEU A 101 0.73 1.55 23.98
N ALA A 102 0.76 0.31 23.48
CA ALA A 102 0.73 -0.92 24.28
C ALA A 102 2.08 -1.22 24.98
N GLY A 103 3.12 -0.43 24.72
CA GLY A 103 4.42 -0.55 25.36
C GLY A 103 5.40 -1.48 24.66
N ASP A 104 5.16 -1.82 23.38
CA ASP A 104 6.14 -2.55 22.59
C ASP A 104 7.44 -1.73 22.47
N LYS A 105 8.58 -2.42 22.57
CA LYS A 105 9.90 -1.78 22.63
C LYS A 105 10.15 -0.95 21.36
N PRO A 106 10.25 0.39 21.45
CA PRO A 106 10.56 1.22 20.30
C PRO A 106 11.94 0.88 19.74
N PHE A 107 12.13 1.06 18.43
CA PHE A 107 13.39 0.85 17.68
C PHE A 107 13.88 -0.61 17.48
N GLY A 108 13.02 -1.63 17.58
CA GLY A 108 13.32 -2.98 17.09
C GLY A 108 13.32 -3.09 15.55
N ILE A 109 13.87 -4.18 15.00
CA ILE A 109 13.88 -4.46 13.54
C ILE A 109 12.48 -4.39 12.91
N MET A 110 11.45 -4.79 13.65
CA MET A 110 10.06 -4.73 13.18
C MET A 110 9.60 -3.29 12.98
N HIS A 111 9.93 -2.39 13.91
CA HIS A 111 9.63 -0.97 13.76
C HIS A 111 10.36 -0.32 12.59
N LEU A 112 11.58 -0.77 12.27
CA LEU A 112 12.27 -0.30 11.07
C LEU A 112 11.53 -0.73 9.80
N LEU A 113 11.03 -1.97 9.75
CA LEU A 113 10.24 -2.46 8.63
C LEU A 113 8.88 -1.75 8.53
N ASP A 114 8.22 -1.45 9.66
CA ASP A 114 7.00 -0.63 9.69
C ASP A 114 7.25 0.77 9.10
N ILE A 115 8.32 1.44 9.54
CA ILE A 115 8.70 2.76 9.02
C ILE A 115 8.98 2.70 7.52
N ALA A 116 9.70 1.67 7.06
CA ALA A 116 9.96 1.47 5.64
C ALA A 116 8.65 1.28 4.85
N HIS A 117 7.71 0.49 5.38
CA HIS A 117 6.39 0.30 4.81
C HIS A 117 5.61 1.62 4.71
N HIS A 118 5.64 2.45 5.75
CA HIS A 118 4.96 3.75 5.76
C HIS A 118 5.57 4.75 4.78
N ILE A 119 6.90 4.81 4.68
CA ILE A 119 7.58 5.66 3.69
C ILE A 119 7.17 5.26 2.27
N LEU A 120 7.14 3.94 1.99
CA LEU A 120 6.64 3.43 0.72
C LEU A 120 5.17 3.80 0.50
N GLY A 121 4.31 3.68 1.51
CA GLY A 121 2.91 4.09 1.43
C GLY A 121 2.74 5.55 1.03
N VAL A 122 3.44 6.47 1.70
CA VAL A 122 3.43 7.90 1.36
C VAL A 122 3.93 8.14 -0.06
N TRP A 123 5.04 7.49 -0.45
CA TRP A 123 5.58 7.61 -1.80
C TRP A 123 4.60 7.12 -2.88
N VAL A 124 3.88 6.03 -2.62
CA VAL A 124 2.85 5.50 -3.53
C VAL A 124 1.64 6.42 -3.59
N VAL A 125 1.22 7.02 -2.46
CA VAL A 125 0.14 8.03 -2.45
C VAL A 125 0.48 9.21 -3.34
N VAL A 126 1.70 9.75 -3.22
CA VAL A 126 2.16 10.86 -4.06
C VAL A 126 2.18 10.45 -5.53
N SER A 127 2.77 9.30 -5.85
CA SER A 127 2.89 8.80 -7.23
C SER A 127 1.51 8.51 -7.87
N ALA A 128 0.60 7.90 -7.12
CA ALA A 128 -0.77 7.63 -7.57
C ALA A 128 -1.57 8.94 -7.76
N SER A 129 -1.34 9.95 -6.91
CA SER A 129 -1.97 11.26 -7.03
C SER A 129 -1.51 12.00 -8.29
N LEU A 130 -0.22 11.91 -8.62
CA LEU A 130 0.31 12.46 -9.87
C LEU A 130 -0.30 11.75 -11.08
N TRP A 131 -0.35 10.41 -11.05
CA TRP A 131 -0.98 9.61 -12.10
C TRP A 131 -2.48 9.94 -12.32
N ALA A 132 -3.22 10.15 -11.24
CA ALA A 132 -4.64 10.48 -11.28
C ALA A 132 -4.90 11.87 -11.87
N LYS A 133 -3.97 12.82 -11.68
CA LYS A 133 -4.05 14.19 -12.19
C LYS A 133 -3.73 14.30 -13.68
N GLU A 134 -2.89 13.45 -14.25
CA GLU A 134 -2.61 13.48 -15.70
C GLU A 134 -3.87 13.34 -16.56
N GLY A 135 -4.81 12.47 -16.17
CA GLY A 135 -6.09 12.31 -16.88
C GLY A 135 -7.02 13.52 -16.77
N VAL A 136 -6.71 14.50 -15.91
CA VAL A 136 -7.43 15.79 -15.86
C VAL A 136 -6.86 16.74 -16.90
N GLN A 137 -5.54 16.84 -16.99
CA GLN A 137 -4.85 17.75 -17.92
C GLN A 137 -5.06 17.38 -19.39
N GLU A 138 -5.09 16.08 -19.70
CA GLU A 138 -5.36 15.59 -21.06
C GLU A 138 -6.77 15.95 -21.56
N LYS A 139 -7.77 15.96 -20.67
CA LYS A 139 -9.15 16.36 -21.03
C LYS A 139 -9.28 17.87 -21.23
N THR A 140 -8.60 18.68 -20.41
CA THR A 140 -8.62 20.14 -20.54
C THR A 140 -7.94 20.57 -21.85
N LYS A 141 -6.77 20.00 -22.17
CA LYS A 141 -6.06 20.29 -23.42
C LYS A 141 -6.91 19.96 -24.65
N ASN A 142 -7.54 18.79 -24.68
CA ASN A 142 -8.43 18.38 -25.78
C ASN A 142 -9.71 19.23 -25.89
N PHE A 143 -10.13 19.90 -24.80
CA PHE A 143 -11.27 20.80 -24.82
C PHE A 143 -10.87 22.17 -25.38
N ASP A 144 -9.73 22.71 -24.95
CA ASP A 144 -9.21 23.98 -25.44
C ASP A 144 -8.89 23.93 -26.93
N GLU A 145 -8.29 22.84 -27.43
CA GLU A 145 -8.03 22.63 -28.87
C GLU A 145 -9.32 22.62 -29.72
N ARG A 146 -10.45 22.16 -29.17
CA ARG A 146 -11.75 22.16 -29.88
C ARG A 146 -12.45 23.52 -29.90
N LEU A 147 -12.04 24.46 -29.05
CA LEU A 147 -12.58 25.82 -29.02
C LEU A 147 -11.75 26.79 -29.88
N SER A 148 -10.56 26.37 -30.31
CA SER A 148 -9.68 27.13 -31.20
C SER A 148 -9.86 26.84 -32.69
N ASP A 149 -10.69 25.85 -33.04
CA ASP A 149 -11.11 25.50 -34.41
C ASP A 149 -12.51 26.08 -34.72
#